data_AF-A0A0J8WYY3-F1
#
_entry.id   AF-A0A0J8WYY3-F1
#
_cell.length_a   1.000
_cell.length_b   1.000
_cell.length_c   1.000
_cell.angle_alpha   90.00
_cell.angle_beta   90.00
_cell.angle_gamma   90.00
#
_symmetry.space_group_name_H-M   'P 1'
#
loop_
_entity.id
_entity.type
_entity.pdbx_description
1 polymer ?
#
loop_
_entity_poly.entity_id
_entity_poly.type
_entity_poly.pdbx_seq_one_letter_code
_entity_poly.pdbx_strand_id
1 'polypeptide(L)'
;MTDALTGLQSTLDEKNERLDRIGAYMDDPDEPTIIVRVKHGKILDIAVSDAITTLPVDELQNLVNAVIFGAFVDWYENVRPQ
;
A
#
# COMPACT_ATOMS: atom_id res chain seq x y z
N MET A 1 2.43 35.75 -16.24
CA MET A 1 3.59 35.06 -15.61
C MET A 1 3.18 34.41 -14.29
N THR A 2 2.36 35.07 -13.48
CA THR A 2 1.75 34.53 -12.24
C THR A 2 0.90 33.28 -12.47
N ASP A 3 0.02 33.27 -13.47
CA ASP A 3 -0.90 32.13 -13.71
C ASP A 3 -0.18 30.82 -14.07
N ALA A 4 0.93 30.90 -14.80
CA ALA A 4 1.73 29.73 -15.16
C ALA A 4 2.45 29.12 -13.95
N LEU A 5 2.93 29.97 -13.04
CA LEU A 5 3.55 29.53 -11.77
C LEU A 5 2.50 28.91 -10.83
N THR A 6 1.30 29.50 -10.75
CA THR A 6 0.19 28.95 -9.97
C THR A 6 -0.26 27.59 -10.49
N GLY A 7 -0.36 27.42 -11.81
CA GLY A 7 -0.69 26.12 -12.42
C GLY A 7 0.35 25.02 -12.15
N LEU A 8 1.63 25.38 -12.19
CA LEU A 8 2.72 24.47 -11.84
C LEU A 8 2.67 24.05 -10.37
N GLN A 9 2.39 24.99 -9.45
CA GLN A 9 2.27 24.70 -8.02
C GLN A 9 1.15 23.70 -7.74
N SER A 10 -0.05 23.92 -8.28
CA SER A 10 -1.19 22.99 -8.13
C SER A 10 -0.84 21.58 -8.61
N THR A 11 -0.15 21.47 -9.75
CA THR A 11 0.25 20.17 -10.33
C THR A 11 1.26 19.44 -9.44
N LEU A 12 2.16 20.17 -8.78
CA LEU A 12 3.13 19.59 -7.85
C LEU A 12 2.45 19.12 -6.56
N ASP A 13 1.51 19.91 -6.03
CA ASP A 13 0.76 19.57 -4.82
C ASP A 13 -0.09 18.31 -5.03
N GLU A 14 -0.82 18.23 -6.15
CA GLU A 14 -1.59 17.03 -6.54
C GLU A 14 -0.71 15.79 -6.71
N LYS A 15 0.49 15.94 -7.28
CA LYS A 15 1.45 14.82 -7.40
C LYS A 15 1.99 14.38 -6.04
N ASN A 16 2.28 15.33 -5.15
CA ASN A 16 2.77 15.03 -3.81
C ASN A 16 1.71 14.30 -2.99
N GLU A 17 0.46 14.77 -3.00
CA GLU A 17 -0.66 14.10 -2.31
C GLU A 17 -0.87 12.67 -2.80
N ARG A 18 -0.79 12.45 -4.11
CA ARG A 18 -0.88 11.11 -4.70
C ARG A 18 0.24 10.19 -4.24
N LEU A 19 1.48 10.68 -4.22
CA LEU A 19 2.62 9.91 -3.73
C LEU A 19 2.48 9.58 -2.24
N ASP A 20 1.93 10.50 -1.44
CA ASP A 20 1.78 10.36 0.01
C ASP A 20 0.72 9.35 0.46
N ARG A 21 -0.07 8.81 -0.48
CA ARG A 21 -1.09 7.81 -0.19
C ARG A 21 -0.50 6.52 0.38
N ILE A 22 -1.24 5.92 1.30
CA ILE A 22 -0.97 4.60 1.86
C ILE A 22 -1.79 3.58 1.07
N GLY A 23 -1.13 2.58 0.51
CA GLY A 23 -1.80 1.36 0.06
C GLY A 23 -1.84 0.34 1.18
N ALA A 24 -2.93 -0.40 1.30
CA ALA A 24 -3.10 -1.39 2.35
C ALA A 24 -3.82 -2.63 1.81
N TYR A 25 -3.40 -3.79 2.28
CA TYR A 25 -4.08 -5.04 1.96
C TYR A 25 -4.06 -5.97 3.17
N MET A 26 -5.11 -6.76 3.28
CA MET A 26 -5.29 -7.78 4.30
C MET A 26 -5.84 -9.04 3.66
N ASP A 27 -5.55 -10.20 4.25
CA ASP A 27 -5.97 -11.49 3.72
C ASP A 27 -7.47 -11.73 3.87
N ASP A 28 -8.03 -11.36 5.03
CA ASP A 28 -9.45 -11.42 5.34
C ASP A 28 -9.93 -10.05 5.85
N PRO A 29 -11.01 -9.48 5.28
CA PRO A 29 -11.50 -8.15 5.67
C PRO A 29 -12.23 -8.12 7.03
N ASP A 30 -12.74 -9.26 7.50
CA ASP A 30 -13.51 -9.38 8.73
C ASP A 30 -12.63 -9.85 9.89
N GLU A 31 -11.72 -10.79 9.64
CA GLU A 31 -10.78 -11.35 10.62
C GLU A 31 -9.35 -11.43 10.06
N PRO A 32 -8.67 -10.28 9.89
CA PRO A 32 -7.36 -10.24 9.25
C PRO A 32 -6.30 -10.97 10.08
N THR A 33 -5.62 -11.91 9.43
CA THR A 33 -4.48 -12.60 10.02
C THR A 33 -3.18 -11.85 9.74
N ILE A 34 -3.09 -11.18 8.59
CA ILE A 34 -1.97 -10.32 8.23
C ILE A 34 -2.47 -9.07 7.49
N ILE A 35 -1.88 -7.93 7.82
CA ILE A 35 -2.12 -6.64 7.16
C ILE A 35 -0.77 -6.06 6.77
N VAL A 36 -0.65 -5.61 5.51
CA VAL A 36 0.54 -4.90 5.03
C VAL A 36 0.13 -3.50 4.60
N ARG A 37 0.94 -2.52 5.00
CA ARG A 37 0.79 -1.12 4.58
C ARG A 37 2.03 -0.66 3.81
N VAL A 38 1.80 0.03 2.69
CA VAL A 38 2.84 0.54 1.79
C VAL A 38 2.67 2.03 1.59
N LYS A 39 3.77 2.78 1.67
CA LYS A 39 3.83 4.20 1.37
C LYS A 39 5.14 4.52 0.62
N HIS A 40 5.07 5.38 -0.39
CA HIS A 40 6.24 5.75 -1.23
C HIS A 40 7.01 4.52 -1.78
N GLY A 41 6.30 3.46 -2.15
CA GLY A 41 6.90 2.23 -2.67
C GLY A 41 7.72 1.44 -1.64
N LYS A 42 7.49 1.69 -0.35
CA LYS A 42 8.14 0.98 0.77
C LYS A 42 7.09 0.43 1.71
N ILE A 43 7.36 -0.74 2.28
CA ILE A 43 6.56 -1.27 3.38
C ILE A 43 6.74 -0.34 4.57
N LEU A 44 5.62 0.19 5.07
CA LEU A 44 5.58 0.99 6.29
C LEU A 44 5.59 0.08 7.51
N ASP A 45 4.73 -0.94 7.49
CA ASP A 45 4.59 -1.93 8.53
C ASP A 45 3.83 -3.17 8.05
N ILE A 46 3.99 -4.23 8.84
CA ILE A 46 3.28 -5.50 8.72
C ILE A 46 2.72 -5.81 10.10
N ALA A 47 1.40 -5.93 10.21
CA ALA A 47 0.71 -6.38 11.42
C ALA A 47 0.26 -7.82 11.22
N VAL A 48 0.44 -8.66 12.24
CA VAL A 48 0.21 -10.10 12.16
C VAL A 48 -0.48 -10.59 13.43
N SER A 49 -1.47 -11.46 13.30
CA SER A 49 -2.14 -12.11 14.43
C SER A 49 -1.47 -13.45 14.80
N ASP A 50 -1.73 -13.94 16.01
CA ASP A 50 -1.19 -15.22 16.48
C ASP A 50 -1.72 -16.41 15.67
N ALA A 51 -2.80 -16.24 14.89
CA ALA A 51 -3.35 -17.30 14.05
C ALA A 51 -2.32 -17.83 13.03
N ILE A 52 -1.35 -17.00 12.59
CA ILE A 52 -0.30 -17.45 11.66
C ILE A 52 0.55 -18.58 12.21
N THR A 53 0.67 -18.71 13.54
CA THR A 53 1.57 -19.66 14.18
C THR A 53 1.12 -21.11 13.99
N THR A 54 -0.13 -21.28 13.57
CA THR A 54 -0.73 -22.58 13.28
C THR A 54 -0.59 -23.00 11.82
N LEU A 55 -0.14 -22.09 10.94
CA LEU A 55 -0.04 -22.35 9.51
C LEU A 55 1.25 -23.11 9.16
N PRO A 56 1.20 -24.04 8.20
CA PRO A 56 2.39 -24.60 7.57
C PRO A 56 3.26 -23.51 6.95
N VAL A 57 4.59 -23.70 6.95
CA VAL A 57 5.56 -22.71 6.45
C VAL A 57 5.28 -22.32 4.99
N ASP A 58 4.93 -23.29 4.14
CA ASP A 58 4.67 -23.03 2.73
C ASP A 58 3.40 -22.19 2.51
N GLU A 59 2.37 -22.43 3.32
CA GLU A 59 1.13 -21.64 3.30
C GLU A 59 1.38 -20.22 3.82
N LEU A 60 2.15 -20.09 4.90
CA LEU A 60 2.54 -18.80 5.45
C LEU A 60 3.34 -17.96 4.44
N GLN A 61 4.29 -18.57 3.72
CA GLN A 61 5.05 -17.86 2.69
C GLN A 61 4.14 -17.35 1.56
N ASN A 62 3.21 -18.18 1.10
CA ASN A 62 2.26 -17.79 0.06
C ASN A 62 1.34 -16.66 0.53
N LEU A 63 0.82 -16.76 1.76
CA LEU A 63 -0.04 -15.74 2.36
C LEU A 63 0.68 -14.39 2.49
N VAL A 64 1.88 -14.39 3.09
CA VAL A 64 2.69 -13.18 3.26
C VAL A 64 3.00 -12.53 1.91
N ASN A 65 3.38 -13.33 0.91
CA ASN A 65 3.63 -12.81 -0.44
C ASN A 65 2.37 -12.18 -1.04
N ALA A 66 1.23 -12.86 -0.97
CA ALA A 66 -0.03 -12.36 -1.51
C ALA A 66 -0.41 -11.01 -0.90
N VAL A 67 -0.33 -10.87 0.41
CA VAL A 67 -0.70 -9.63 1.11
C VAL A 67 0.29 -8.49 0.83
N ILE A 68 1.60 -8.79 0.77
CA ILE A 68 2.61 -7.79 0.37
C ILE A 68 2.31 -7.28 -1.04
N PHE A 69 2.14 -8.18 -2.01
CA PHE A 69 1.87 -7.77 -3.38
C PHE A 69 0.55 -7.02 -3.50
N GLY A 70 -0.51 -7.45 -2.80
CA GLY A 70 -1.79 -6.76 -2.75
C GLY A 70 -1.65 -5.32 -2.28
N ALA A 71 -0.88 -5.06 -1.22
CA ALA A 71 -0.67 -3.71 -0.69
C ALA A 71 0.12 -2.84 -1.67
N PHE A 72 1.08 -3.42 -2.40
CA PHE A 72 1.80 -2.71 -3.46
C PHE A 72 0.92 -2.42 -4.68
N VAL A 73 0.02 -3.33 -5.07
CA VAL A 73 -0.93 -3.11 -6.17
C VAL A 73 -1.91 -2.01 -5.79
N ASP A 74 -2.53 -2.08 -4.61
CA ASP A 74 -3.44 -1.04 -4.12
C ASP A 74 -2.74 0.34 -4.07
N TRP A 75 -1.51 0.40 -3.56
CA TRP A 75 -0.73 1.63 -3.62
C TRP A 75 -0.49 2.08 -5.07
N TYR A 76 0.00 1.20 -5.94
CA TYR A 76 0.41 1.53 -7.30
C TYR A 76 -0.75 2.00 -8.18
N GLU A 77 -1.91 1.35 -8.11
CA GLU A 77 -3.10 1.73 -8.88
C GLU A 77 -3.56 3.15 -8.57
N ASN A 78 -3.39 3.59 -7.33
CA ASN A 78 -3.76 4.92 -6.89
C ASN A 78 -2.67 5.98 -7.13
N VAL A 79 -1.41 5.58 -7.26
CA VAL A 79 -0.28 6.49 -7.52
C VAL A 79 0.02 6.62 -9.01
N ARG A 80 -0.31 5.62 -9.85
CA ARG A 80 0.01 5.64 -11.29
C ARG A 80 -0.70 6.79 -12.03
N PRO A 81 -0.01 7.58 -12.87
CA PRO A 81 -0.64 8.54 -13.77
C PRO A 81 -1.58 7.83 -14.75
N GLN A 82 -2.83 8.30 -14.87
CA GLN A 82 -3.72 7.88 -15.97
C GLN A 82 -3.23 8.42 -17.30
#